data_AF-A0A5C8T165-F1
#
_entry.id   AF-A0A5C8T165-F1
#
_cell.length_a   1.000
_cell.length_b   1.000
_cell.length_c   1.000
_cell.angle_alpha   90.00
_cell.angle_beta   90.00
_cell.angle_gamma   90.00
#
_symmetry.space_group_name_H-M   'P 1'
#
loop_
_entity.id
_entity.type
_entity.pdbx_description
1 polymer ?
#
loop_
_entity_poly.entity_id
_entity_poly.type
_entity_poly.pdbx_seq_one_letter_code
_entity_poly.pdbx_strand_id
1 'polypeptide(L)'
;LVGWVQGRAEFGPRSLGNRSILADPRPEGAKDALNAKVKYREAFRPFAPSILAEAGPDWFEAYADSPYMERTLVWRESKRDQVPAVVHADGTGRLQSVTPERNPAYAALIAAFAEITNVPILLNTSFNVMGKPILHTAEDAILMFYTTGLDALVVEDWIVVK
;
A
#
# COMPACT_ATOMS: atom_id res chain seq x y z
N LEU A 1 9.89 -4.47 1.71
CA LEU A 1 9.30 -3.81 0.54
C LEU A 1 9.01 -4.86 -0.52
N VAL A 2 7.76 -4.98 -0.93
CA VAL A 2 7.33 -6.01 -1.88
C VAL A 2 6.73 -5.35 -3.12
N GLY A 3 7.24 -5.69 -4.29
CA GLY A 3 6.54 -5.39 -5.54
C GLY A 3 5.39 -6.38 -5.73
N TRP A 4 4.20 -5.88 -6.04
CA TRP A 4 2.99 -6.68 -6.13
C TRP A 4 2.29 -6.44 -7.46
N VAL A 5 2.25 -7.51 -8.28
CA VAL A 5 1.64 -7.52 -9.61
C VAL A 5 0.63 -8.67 -9.67
N GLN A 6 -0.66 -8.32 -9.73
CA GLN A 6 -1.75 -9.30 -9.78
C GLN A 6 -2.80 -8.87 -10.80
N GLY A 7 -3.34 -9.82 -11.55
CA GLY A 7 -4.45 -9.64 -12.47
C GLY A 7 -4.38 -8.39 -13.35
N ARG A 8 -5.54 -7.79 -13.60
CA ARG A 8 -5.70 -6.60 -14.45
C ARG A 8 -5.19 -5.36 -13.71
N ALA A 9 -4.34 -4.59 -14.38
CA ALA A 9 -3.92 -3.28 -13.89
C ALA A 9 -5.13 -2.35 -13.67
N GLU A 10 -5.00 -1.45 -12.71
CA GLU A 10 -6.08 -0.50 -12.41
C GLU A 10 -6.03 0.69 -13.36
N PHE A 11 -7.13 1.43 -13.45
CA PHE A 11 -7.21 2.63 -14.26
C PHE A 11 -7.09 3.88 -13.38
N GLY A 12 -6.24 4.81 -13.77
CA GLY A 12 -6.06 6.10 -13.09
C GLY A 12 -4.67 6.28 -12.46
N PRO A 13 -4.49 7.33 -11.64
CA PRO A 13 -3.17 7.72 -11.13
C PRO A 13 -2.76 7.02 -9.83
N ARG A 14 -3.57 6.08 -9.34
CA ARG A 14 -3.37 5.39 -8.06
C ARG A 14 -3.04 3.93 -8.32
N SER A 15 -2.24 3.38 -7.41
CA SER A 15 -2.10 1.94 -7.26
C SER A 15 -3.02 1.47 -6.14
N LEU A 16 -3.84 0.47 -6.43
CA LEU A 16 -5.03 0.02 -5.70
C LEU A 16 -4.98 -1.51 -5.51
N GLY A 17 -3.76 -2.07 -5.45
CA GLY A 17 -3.53 -3.47 -5.11
C GLY A 17 -3.30 -4.41 -6.28
N ASN A 18 -3.12 -3.92 -7.52
CA ASN A 18 -2.77 -4.77 -8.66
C ASN A 18 -1.42 -4.42 -9.29
N ARG A 19 -1.00 -3.16 -9.22
CA ARG A 19 0.35 -2.71 -9.61
C ARG A 19 0.92 -1.85 -8.49
N SER A 20 1.27 -2.47 -7.37
CA SER A 20 1.60 -1.77 -6.11
C SER A 20 3.02 -2.08 -5.61
N ILE A 21 3.61 -1.13 -4.90
CA ILE A 21 4.69 -1.41 -3.94
C ILE A 21 4.05 -1.41 -2.55
N LEU A 22 4.26 -2.50 -1.82
CA LEU A 22 3.68 -2.74 -0.51
C LEU A 22 4.76 -2.69 0.58
N ALA A 23 4.37 -2.17 1.74
CA ALA A 23 5.22 -2.14 2.92
C ALA A 23 4.41 -2.33 4.21
N ASP A 24 5.10 -2.77 5.26
CA ASP A 24 4.58 -2.78 6.62
C ASP A 24 4.38 -1.34 7.10
N PRO A 25 3.15 -0.93 7.51
CA PRO A 25 2.89 0.44 7.92
C PRO A 25 3.28 0.74 9.39
N ARG A 26 3.65 -0.28 10.18
CA ARG A 26 3.86 -0.16 11.63
C ARG A 26 5.17 0.52 12.02
N PRO A 27 6.32 0.30 11.34
CA PRO A 27 7.55 1.00 11.67
C PRO A 27 7.52 2.46 11.23
N GLU A 28 7.91 3.38 12.11
CA GLU A 28 7.97 4.83 11.79
C GLU A 28 8.89 5.13 10.60
N GLY A 29 10.04 4.47 10.53
CA GLY A 29 11.01 4.58 9.43
C GLY A 29 10.61 3.92 8.11
N ALA A 30 9.42 3.33 7.99
CA ALA A 30 8.98 2.69 6.75
C ALA A 30 8.81 3.70 5.60
N LYS A 31 8.39 4.94 5.90
CA LYS A 31 8.33 6.04 4.92
C LYS A 31 9.72 6.34 4.35
N ASP A 32 10.70 6.45 5.24
CA ASP A 32 12.08 6.81 4.90
C ASP A 32 12.76 5.69 4.11
N ALA A 33 12.58 4.44 4.53
CA ALA A 33 13.10 3.30 3.79
C ALA A 33 12.55 3.25 2.36
N LEU A 34 11.25 3.50 2.18
CA LEU A 34 10.62 3.47 0.86
C LEU A 34 11.03 4.67 -0.01
N ASN A 35 11.17 5.85 0.59
CA ASN A 35 11.69 7.04 -0.08
C ASN A 35 13.16 6.87 -0.50
N ALA A 36 14.02 6.38 0.39
CA ALA A 36 15.45 6.22 0.11
C ALA A 36 15.76 5.10 -0.89
N LYS A 37 15.00 4.01 -0.86
CA LYS A 37 15.30 2.80 -1.67
C LYS A 37 14.61 2.75 -3.03
N VAL A 38 13.47 3.43 -3.18
CA VAL A 38 12.62 3.25 -4.39
C VAL A 38 12.09 4.56 -4.92
N LYS A 39 11.51 5.43 -4.08
CA LYS A 39 10.77 6.58 -4.58
C LYS A 39 11.62 7.80 -4.87
N TYR A 40 12.68 8.02 -4.10
CA TYR A 40 13.52 9.21 -4.16
C TYR A 40 12.70 10.51 -4.14
N ARG A 41 11.63 10.54 -3.34
CA ARG A 41 10.70 11.67 -3.19
C ARG A 41 10.93 12.41 -1.87
N GLU A 42 10.34 13.59 -1.77
CA GLU A 42 10.42 14.43 -0.59
C GLU A 42 9.80 13.72 0.63
N ALA A 43 10.48 13.82 1.79
CA ALA A 43 10.12 13.06 3.00
C ALA A 43 8.71 13.37 3.55
N PHE A 44 8.17 14.55 3.23
CA PHE A 44 6.84 14.97 3.72
C PHE A 44 5.68 14.34 2.95
N ARG A 45 5.90 13.72 1.78
CA ARG A 45 4.79 13.16 1.00
C ARG A 45 4.17 11.97 1.75
N PRO A 46 2.86 12.00 2.03
CA PRO A 46 2.22 10.91 2.74
C PRO A 46 2.04 9.68 1.83
N PHE A 47 2.07 8.51 2.46
CA PHE A 47 1.67 7.25 1.84
C PHE A 47 0.24 6.88 2.23
N ALA A 48 -0.39 6.03 1.42
CA ALA A 48 -1.78 5.64 1.59
C ALA A 48 -1.89 4.28 2.30
N PRO A 49 -2.83 4.13 3.25
CA PRO A 49 -3.20 2.83 3.77
C PRO A 49 -4.17 2.12 2.82
N SER A 50 -3.98 0.82 2.60
CA SER A 50 -5.03 -0.09 2.13
C SER A 50 -5.52 -0.92 3.31
N ILE A 51 -6.82 -0.94 3.56
CA ILE A 51 -7.45 -1.57 4.73
C ILE A 51 -8.63 -2.46 4.30
N LEU A 52 -8.86 -3.57 5.00
CA LEU A 52 -10.11 -4.32 4.86
C LEU A 52 -11.30 -3.43 5.23
N ALA A 53 -12.28 -3.30 4.33
CA ALA A 53 -13.37 -2.34 4.50
C ALA A 53 -14.18 -2.58 5.79
N GLU A 54 -14.30 -3.83 6.22
CA GLU A 54 -14.97 -4.24 7.47
C GLU A 54 -14.25 -3.75 8.73
N ALA A 55 -12.93 -3.60 8.69
CA ALA A 55 -12.15 -3.04 9.80
C ALA A 55 -12.19 -1.50 9.83
N GLY A 56 -12.61 -0.85 8.74
CA GLY A 56 -12.63 0.60 8.60
C GLY A 56 -13.22 1.38 9.79
N PRO A 57 -14.42 1.03 10.30
CA PRO A 57 -15.05 1.71 11.44
C PRO A 57 -14.25 1.72 12.74
N ASP A 58 -13.38 0.72 12.93
CA ASP A 58 -12.54 0.58 14.12
C ASP A 58 -11.25 1.41 14.05
N TRP A 59 -10.89 1.87 12.85
CA TRP A 59 -9.65 2.60 12.58
C TRP A 59 -9.87 4.08 12.28
N PHE A 60 -11.01 4.42 11.67
CA PHE A 60 -11.33 5.78 11.26
C PHE A 60 -12.59 6.33 11.93
N GLU A 61 -12.58 7.63 12.17
CA GLU A 61 -13.76 8.38 12.61
C GLU A 61 -14.71 8.60 11.42
N ALA A 62 -16.03 8.53 11.68
CA ALA A 62 -17.07 8.72 10.67
C ALA A 62 -16.77 7.96 9.37
N TYR A 63 -16.39 6.68 9.50
CA TYR A 63 -15.87 5.88 8.39
C TYR A 63 -16.78 5.92 7.16
N ALA A 64 -16.16 6.15 6.01
CA ALA A 64 -16.80 6.08 4.71
C ALA A 64 -15.95 5.22 3.77
N ASP A 65 -16.62 4.33 3.04
CA ASP A 65 -15.97 3.50 2.03
C ASP A 65 -15.24 4.36 0.98
N SER A 66 -13.97 4.05 0.71
CA SER A 66 -13.11 4.75 -0.26
C SER A 66 -12.31 3.76 -1.11
N PRO A 67 -12.92 3.15 -2.14
CA PRO A 67 -12.23 2.15 -2.96
C PRO A 67 -11.06 2.68 -3.80
N TYR A 68 -10.96 3.99 -4.02
CA TYR A 68 -10.09 4.57 -5.04
C TYR A 68 -9.02 5.51 -4.49
N MET A 69 -8.79 5.52 -3.17
CA MET A 69 -7.90 6.51 -2.52
C MET A 69 -8.27 7.95 -2.89
N GLU A 70 -9.56 8.24 -2.95
CA GLU A 70 -10.09 9.52 -3.41
C GLU A 70 -10.45 10.50 -2.27
N ARG A 71 -10.53 10.01 -1.02
CA ARG A 71 -10.85 10.84 0.15
C ARG A 71 -9.87 10.62 1.31
N THR A 72 -9.71 11.65 2.13
CA THR A 72 -9.01 11.56 3.42
C THR A 72 -10.03 11.37 4.53
N LEU A 73 -9.73 10.46 5.46
CA LEU A 73 -10.50 10.28 6.70
C LEU A 73 -9.60 10.56 7.90
N VAL A 74 -10.23 10.83 9.04
CA VAL A 74 -9.52 11.05 10.32
C VAL A 74 -9.30 9.71 10.99
N TRP A 75 -8.05 9.44 11.38
CA TRP A 75 -7.73 8.27 12.20
C TRP A 75 -8.24 8.47 13.61
N ARG A 76 -8.83 7.42 14.19
CA ARG A 76 -9.07 7.38 15.64
C ARG A 76 -7.73 7.51 16.37
N GLU A 77 -7.70 8.39 17.36
CA GLU A 77 -6.47 8.74 18.08
C GLU A 77 -5.70 7.53 18.60
N SER A 78 -6.40 6.56 19.21
CA SER A 78 -5.82 5.33 19.78
C SER A 78 -5.21 4.35 18.76
N LYS A 79 -5.38 4.61 17.46
CA LYS A 79 -4.91 3.74 16.38
C LYS A 79 -3.69 4.30 15.64
N ARG A 80 -3.40 5.61 15.79
CA ARG A 80 -2.38 6.31 14.99
C ARG A 80 -0.99 5.70 15.15
N ASP A 81 -0.59 5.44 16.39
CA ASP A 81 0.75 4.92 16.72
C ASP A 81 0.98 3.47 16.26
N GLN A 82 -0.09 2.76 15.87
CA GLN A 82 0.02 1.39 15.36
C GLN A 82 0.47 1.38 13.89
N VAL A 83 0.23 2.47 13.14
CA VAL A 83 0.49 2.55 11.69
C VAL A 83 1.09 3.91 11.27
N PRO A 84 2.14 4.40 11.96
CA PRO A 84 2.67 5.76 11.76
C PRO A 84 3.10 6.04 10.31
N ALA A 85 3.45 5.01 9.54
CA ALA A 85 3.90 5.15 8.15
C ALA A 85 2.80 5.61 7.17
N VAL A 86 1.53 5.56 7.56
CA VAL A 86 0.36 5.91 6.72
C VAL A 86 -0.54 6.97 7.36
N VAL A 87 -0.12 7.51 8.51
CA VAL A 87 -0.76 8.64 9.19
C VAL A 87 -0.12 9.95 8.71
N HIS A 88 -0.94 10.92 8.32
CA HIS A 88 -0.52 12.28 7.99
C HIS A 88 -0.24 13.08 9.27
N ALA A 89 0.51 14.18 9.15
CA ALA A 89 0.86 15.02 10.30
C ALA A 89 -0.37 15.65 11.02
N ASP A 90 -1.49 15.79 10.31
CA ASP A 90 -2.77 16.29 10.84
C ASP A 90 -3.69 15.19 11.40
N GLY A 91 -3.21 13.95 11.49
CA GLY A 91 -4.00 12.80 11.96
C GLY A 91 -4.98 12.24 10.94
N THR A 92 -4.87 12.63 9.66
CA THR A 92 -5.68 12.06 8.56
C THR A 92 -4.93 10.95 7.81
N GLY A 93 -5.65 10.20 6.98
CA GLY A 93 -5.09 9.22 6.06
C GLY A 93 -5.95 9.09 4.82
N ARG A 94 -5.31 9.02 3.64
CA ARG A 94 -6.01 8.81 2.36
C ARG A 94 -6.12 7.32 2.05
N LEU A 95 -7.12 6.66 2.61
CA LEU A 95 -7.25 5.21 2.56
C LEU A 95 -7.77 4.66 1.24
N GLN A 96 -7.48 3.37 1.01
CA GLN A 96 -8.20 2.48 0.13
C GLN A 96 -8.95 1.43 0.95
N SER A 97 -10.28 1.39 0.81
CA SER A 97 -11.12 0.32 1.34
C SER A 97 -11.12 -0.88 0.39
N VAL A 98 -10.74 -2.05 0.89
CA VAL A 98 -10.61 -3.30 0.12
C VAL A 98 -11.64 -4.30 0.60
N THR A 99 -12.34 -4.95 -0.33
CA THR A 99 -13.27 -6.05 -0.03
C THR A 99 -12.92 -7.29 -0.87
N PRO A 100 -13.25 -8.51 -0.41
CA PRO A 100 -13.07 -9.72 -1.19
C PRO A 100 -13.78 -9.67 -2.56
N GLU A 101 -14.93 -9.00 -2.67
CA GLU A 101 -15.69 -8.89 -3.92
C GLU A 101 -14.98 -7.99 -4.95
N ARG A 102 -14.26 -6.95 -4.48
CA ARG A 102 -13.56 -6.00 -5.36
C ARG A 102 -12.19 -6.49 -5.77
N ASN A 103 -11.42 -7.05 -4.82
CA ASN A 103 -10.08 -7.56 -5.08
C ASN A 103 -9.79 -8.74 -4.14
N PRO A 104 -10.17 -9.97 -4.52
CA PRO A 104 -10.05 -11.15 -3.66
C PRO A 104 -8.61 -11.42 -3.21
N ALA A 105 -7.65 -11.36 -4.14
CA ALA A 105 -6.24 -11.64 -3.85
C ALA A 105 -5.65 -10.60 -2.89
N TYR A 106 -5.96 -9.31 -3.09
CA TYR A 106 -5.46 -8.26 -2.23
C TYR A 106 -6.14 -8.24 -0.85
N ALA A 107 -7.44 -8.54 -0.79
CA ALA A 107 -8.15 -8.73 0.48
C ALA A 107 -7.54 -9.89 1.29
N ALA A 108 -7.28 -11.04 0.65
CA ALA A 108 -6.64 -12.19 1.28
C ALA A 108 -5.23 -11.85 1.79
N LEU A 109 -4.45 -11.08 1.04
CA LEU A 109 -3.12 -10.62 1.48
C LEU A 109 -3.22 -9.75 2.74
N ILE A 110 -4.13 -8.77 2.77
CA ILE A 110 -4.30 -7.89 3.93
C ILE A 110 -4.82 -8.70 5.13
N ALA A 111 -5.74 -9.65 4.92
CA ALA A 111 -6.23 -10.53 5.97
C ALA A 111 -5.11 -11.39 6.57
N ALA A 112 -4.30 -12.05 5.75
CA ALA A 112 -3.15 -12.83 6.21
C ALA A 112 -2.13 -11.96 6.98
N PHE A 113 -1.88 -10.72 6.51
CA PHE A 113 -1.06 -9.77 7.25
C PHE A 113 -1.69 -9.41 8.61
N ALA A 114 -3.02 -9.22 8.67
CA ALA A 114 -3.76 -8.95 9.90
C ALA A 114 -3.66 -10.11 10.90
N GLU A 115 -3.77 -11.36 10.44
CA GLU A 115 -3.64 -12.55 11.30
C GLU A 115 -2.27 -12.62 11.99
N ILE A 116 -1.21 -12.21 11.28
CA ILE A 116 0.16 -12.24 11.81
C ILE A 116 0.43 -11.04 12.73
N THR A 117 -0.12 -9.87 12.41
CA THR A 117 0.30 -8.60 12.99
C THR A 117 -0.73 -7.90 13.87
N ASN A 118 -1.98 -8.38 13.84
CA ASN A 118 -3.18 -7.70 14.35
C ASN A 118 -3.47 -6.34 13.69
N VAL A 119 -2.85 -6.05 12.55
CA VAL A 119 -3.04 -4.80 11.80
C VAL A 119 -3.62 -5.12 10.41
N PRO A 120 -4.90 -4.81 10.12
CA PRO A 120 -5.54 -5.10 8.85
C PRO A 120 -5.21 -4.05 7.77
N ILE A 121 -3.97 -3.56 7.75
CA ILE A 121 -3.55 -2.41 6.93
C ILE A 121 -2.20 -2.70 6.30
N LEU A 122 -2.08 -2.38 5.01
CA LEU A 122 -0.80 -2.31 4.30
C LEU A 122 -0.54 -0.87 3.83
N LEU A 123 0.72 -0.45 3.85
CA LEU A 123 1.14 0.73 3.12
C LEU A 123 1.15 0.38 1.63
N ASN A 124 0.44 1.17 0.83
CA ASN A 124 0.35 0.99 -0.61
C ASN A 124 0.81 2.25 -1.35
N THR A 125 1.67 2.07 -2.34
CA THR A 125 2.12 3.16 -3.21
C THR A 125 2.28 2.68 -4.66
N SER A 126 2.40 3.64 -5.57
CA SER A 126 2.43 3.37 -7.01
C SER A 126 3.56 2.42 -7.41
N PHE A 127 3.38 1.44 -8.28
CA PHE A 127 4.54 0.65 -8.73
C PHE A 127 5.29 1.37 -9.86
N ASN A 128 6.14 2.33 -9.46
CA ASN A 128 7.00 3.12 -10.34
C ASN A 128 8.16 3.78 -9.58
N VAL A 129 9.15 4.28 -10.33
CA VAL A 129 10.11 5.28 -9.87
C VAL A 129 9.64 6.70 -10.20
N MET A 130 10.28 7.71 -9.64
CA MET A 130 10.00 9.12 -9.94
C MET A 130 10.12 9.41 -11.45
N GLY A 131 9.14 10.13 -12.00
CA GLY A 131 9.11 10.50 -13.43
C GLY A 131 8.62 9.40 -14.39
N LYS A 132 8.27 8.21 -13.91
CA LYS A 132 7.74 7.11 -14.73
C LYS A 132 6.26 6.80 -14.42
N PRO A 133 5.47 6.35 -15.41
CA PRO A 133 4.10 5.88 -15.18
C PRO A 133 4.08 4.63 -14.31
N ILE A 134 2.90 4.24 -13.80
CA ILE A 134 2.71 2.92 -13.18
C ILE A 134 3.03 1.85 -14.23
N LEU A 135 3.79 0.84 -13.83
CA LEU A 135 4.17 -0.24 -14.74
C LEU A 135 2.98 -1.14 -15.08
N HIS A 136 3.03 -1.77 -16.25
CA HIS A 136 1.97 -2.66 -16.73
C HIS A 136 2.44 -4.08 -17.02
N THR A 137 3.66 -4.26 -17.53
CA THR A 137 4.19 -5.55 -17.99
C THR A 137 4.97 -6.28 -16.90
N ALA A 138 5.11 -7.60 -17.04
CA ALA A 138 5.94 -8.39 -16.12
C ALA A 138 7.42 -8.02 -16.27
N GLU A 139 7.86 -7.69 -17.48
CA GLU A 139 9.22 -7.25 -17.80
C GLU A 139 9.56 -5.95 -17.06
N ASP A 140 8.64 -4.97 -17.04
CA ASP A 140 8.82 -3.74 -16.28
C ASP A 140 8.93 -4.02 -14.77
N ALA A 141 8.10 -4.95 -14.26
CA ALA A 141 8.12 -5.33 -12.86
C ALA A 141 9.45 -6.00 -12.46
N ILE A 142 9.97 -6.90 -13.32
CA ILE A 142 11.26 -7.57 -13.13
C ILE A 142 12.39 -6.55 -13.20
N LEU A 143 12.40 -5.65 -14.18
CA LEU A 143 13.40 -4.59 -14.29
C LEU A 143 13.39 -3.71 -13.03
N MET A 144 12.22 -3.28 -12.59
CA MET A 144 12.04 -2.51 -11.36
C MET A 144 12.57 -3.26 -10.13
N PHE A 145 12.28 -4.55 -10.02
CA PHE A 145 12.76 -5.39 -8.92
C PHE A 145 14.29 -5.43 -8.86
N TYR A 146 14.98 -5.63 -9.99
CA TYR A 146 16.44 -5.68 -10.01
C TYR A 146 17.13 -4.32 -9.88
N THR A 147 16.46 -3.23 -10.28
CA THR A 147 17.06 -1.87 -10.29
C THR A 147 16.71 -1.02 -9.08
N THR A 148 15.87 -1.50 -8.16
CA THR A 148 15.46 -0.78 -6.95
C THR A 148 15.73 -1.61 -5.69
N GLY A 149 15.59 -0.99 -4.51
CA GLY A 149 15.73 -1.67 -3.22
C GLY A 149 14.52 -2.49 -2.77
N LEU A 150 13.76 -3.08 -3.70
CA LEU A 150 12.72 -4.07 -3.39
C LEU A 150 13.37 -5.37 -2.86
N ASP A 151 12.74 -5.95 -1.82
CA ASP A 151 13.20 -7.17 -1.17
C ASP A 151 12.60 -8.43 -1.83
N ALA A 152 11.36 -8.33 -2.32
CA ALA A 152 10.69 -9.37 -3.10
C ALA A 152 9.81 -8.76 -4.20
N LEU A 153 9.54 -9.55 -5.23
CA LEU A 153 8.55 -9.29 -6.27
C LEU A 153 7.59 -10.47 -6.35
N VAL A 154 6.29 -10.19 -6.30
CA VAL A 154 5.23 -11.18 -6.55
C VAL A 154 4.54 -10.83 -7.86
N VAL A 155 4.49 -11.79 -8.78
CA VAL A 155 3.78 -11.69 -10.06
C VAL A 155 2.86 -12.90 -10.20
N GLU A 156 1.55 -12.67 -10.07
CA GLU A 156 0.57 -13.74 -9.97
C GLU A 156 1.00 -14.76 -8.89
N ASP A 157 1.19 -16.03 -9.25
CA ASP A 157 1.59 -17.12 -8.33
C ASP A 157 3.12 -17.24 -8.14
N TRP A 158 3.92 -16.35 -8.72
CA TRP A 158 5.37 -16.39 -8.65
C TRP A 158 5.92 -15.42 -7.62
N ILE A 159 6.86 -15.88 -6.80
CA ILE A 159 7.66 -15.04 -5.92
C ILE A 159 9.13 -15.04 -6.38
N VAL A 160 9.70 -13.86 -6.50
CA VAL A 160 11.11 -13.62 -6.80
C VAL A 160 11.73 -12.90 -5.61
N VAL A 161 12.84 -13.45 -5.11
CA VAL A 161 13.61 -12.91 -3.97
C VAL A 161 15.07 -12.75 -4.38
N LYS A 162 15.78 -11.80 -3.77
CA LYS A 162 17.23 -11.59 -3.95
C LYS A 162 18.05 -12.38 -2.94
#